data_AF-A0A8J3YT46-F1
#
_entry.id   AF-A0A8J3YT46-F1
#
_cell.length_a   1.000
_cell.length_b   1.000
_cell.length_c   1.000
_cell.angle_alpha   90.00
_cell.angle_beta   90.00
_cell.angle_gamma   90.00
#
_symmetry.space_group_name_H-M   'P 1'
#
loop_
_entity.id
_entity.type
_entity.pdbx_description
1 polymer ?
#
loop_
_entity_poly.entity_id
_entity_poly.type
_entity_poly.pdbx_seq_one_letter_code
_entity_poly.pdbx_strand_id
1 'polypeptide(L)'
;MRQAARRLPQRPNEGPTSGLAFDVSGRALSAQPWSSGRNVASTSGLRPLPGPKGFPWTLTDHLEAIVAQEMRKPNAPREVVLVSNNEPCVGDPYGCDRVARHIIPQGSRLTIYIRDPETTAGVRLLGTYEGTGKEIA
;
A
#
# COMPACT_ATOMS: atom_id res chain seq x y z
N MET A 1 7.11 -12.14 -9.25
CA MET A 1 6.93 -10.67 -9.37
C MET A 1 6.74 -10.18 -10.80
N ARG A 2 7.56 -10.58 -11.79
CA ARG A 2 7.37 -10.21 -13.22
C ARG A 2 5.95 -10.41 -13.77
N GLN A 3 5.32 -11.53 -13.43
CA GLN A 3 3.93 -11.83 -13.83
C GLN A 3 2.91 -10.89 -13.17
N ALA A 4 3.15 -10.47 -11.92
CA ALA A 4 2.29 -9.51 -11.22
C ALA A 4 2.33 -8.14 -11.91
N ALA A 5 3.52 -7.64 -12.26
CA ALA A 5 3.67 -6.37 -12.97
C ALA A 5 2.95 -6.34 -14.33
N ARG A 6 2.95 -7.46 -15.06
CA ARG A 6 2.22 -7.60 -16.34
C ARG A 6 0.70 -7.63 -16.17
N ARG A 7 0.20 -8.04 -15.01
CA ARG A 7 -1.24 -8.04 -14.68
C ARG A 7 -1.75 -6.66 -14.26
N LEU A 8 -0.87 -5.71 -13.97
CA LEU A 8 -1.28 -4.36 -13.62
C LEU A 8 -1.64 -3.58 -14.90
N PRO A 9 -2.73 -2.80 -14.88
CA PRO A 9 -3.04 -1.90 -15.98
C PRO A 9 -1.91 -0.89 -16.17
N GLN A 10 -1.70 -0.48 -17.43
CA GLN A 10 -0.88 0.69 -17.69
C GLN A 10 -1.59 1.91 -17.13
N ARG A 11 -0.86 2.71 -16.36
CA ARG A 11 -1.39 3.96 -15.80
C ARG A 11 -1.29 5.06 -16.87
N PRO A 12 -2.40 5.62 -17.38
CA PRO A 12 -2.32 6.91 -18.08
C PRO A 12 -1.88 7.97 -17.05
N ASN A 13 -1.17 9.02 -17.46
CA ASN A 13 -0.49 9.98 -16.57
C ASN A 13 -1.22 10.28 -15.23
N GLU A 14 -2.47 10.73 -15.28
CA GLU A 14 -3.30 11.07 -14.11
C GLU A 14 -4.27 9.96 -13.69
N GLY A 15 -4.18 8.78 -14.28
CA GLY A 15 -5.00 7.62 -13.97
C GLY A 15 -4.75 7.06 -12.58
N PRO A 16 -5.59 6.12 -12.13
CA PRO A 16 -5.44 5.52 -10.82
C PRO A 16 -4.15 4.70 -10.72
N THR A 17 -3.57 4.72 -9.53
CA THR A 17 -2.53 3.77 -9.13
C THR A 17 -3.18 2.41 -8.89
N SER A 18 -2.61 1.34 -9.43
CA SER A 18 -3.11 -0.02 -9.22
C SER A 18 -2.00 -0.94 -8.71
N GLY A 19 -2.37 -1.91 -7.89
CA GLY A 19 -1.41 -2.88 -7.39
C GLY A 19 -1.98 -4.21 -6.96
N LEU A 20 -1.08 -5.17 -6.82
CA LEU A 20 -1.34 -6.50 -6.33
C LEU A 20 -0.45 -6.74 -5.11
N ALA A 21 -1.05 -7.22 -4.03
CA ALA A 21 -0.31 -7.62 -2.84
C ALA A 21 -0.28 -9.13 -2.67
N PHE A 22 0.81 -9.61 -2.10
CA PHE A 22 1.09 -11.03 -1.87
C PHE A 22 1.62 -11.23 -0.46
N ASP A 23 1.31 -12.38 0.14
CA ASP A 23 2.05 -12.85 1.32
C ASP A 23 3.41 -13.46 0.92
N VAL A 24 4.21 -13.84 1.92
CA VAL A 24 5.55 -14.44 1.71
C VAL A 24 5.53 -15.78 0.99
N SER A 25 4.39 -16.48 0.94
CA SER A 25 4.24 -17.71 0.15
C SER A 25 3.98 -17.41 -1.33
N GLY A 26 3.79 -16.14 -1.70
CA GLY A 26 3.43 -15.71 -3.04
C GLY A 26 1.92 -15.78 -3.33
N ARG A 27 1.09 -16.06 -2.32
CA ARG A 27 -0.37 -16.05 -2.47
C ARG A 27 -0.87 -14.62 -2.52
N ALA A 28 -1.70 -14.31 -3.51
CA ALA A 28 -2.30 -12.99 -3.66
C ALA A 28 -3.34 -12.73 -2.56
N LEU A 29 -3.35 -11.50 -2.03
CA LEU A 29 -4.35 -11.05 -1.05
C LEU A 29 -5.70 -10.69 -1.69
N SER A 30 -5.71 -10.53 -3.01
CA SER A 30 -6.93 -10.29 -3.81
C SER A 30 -6.86 -11.02 -5.15
N ALA A 31 -8.04 -11.36 -5.70
CA ALA A 31 -8.14 -11.94 -7.03
C ALA A 31 -7.80 -10.93 -8.14
N GLN A 32 -8.21 -9.67 -7.95
CA GLN A 32 -8.02 -8.56 -8.88
C GLN A 32 -7.09 -7.49 -8.29
N PRO A 33 -6.35 -6.74 -9.12
CA PRO A 33 -5.60 -5.58 -8.65
C PRO A 33 -6.51 -4.60 -7.92
N TRP A 34 -6.03 -4.07 -6.80
CA TRP A 34 -6.66 -2.91 -6.19
C TRP A 34 -6.31 -1.66 -6.98
N SER A 35 -7.20 -0.68 -6.91
CA SER A 35 -7.05 0.63 -7.52
C SER A 35 -7.14 1.68 -6.43
N SER A 36 -6.24 2.68 -6.46
CA SER A 36 -6.38 3.90 -5.69
C SER A 36 -7.69 4.59 -6.05
N GLY A 37 -8.25 5.30 -5.09
CA GLY A 37 -9.58 5.89 -5.15
C GLY A 37 -10.19 5.88 -3.75
N ARG A 38 -11.19 6.74 -3.53
CA ARG A 38 -11.75 6.95 -2.20
C ARG A 38 -12.30 5.66 -1.59
N ASN A 39 -11.67 5.22 -0.52
CA ASN A 39 -12.05 4.09 0.30
C ASN A 39 -11.94 4.46 1.78
N VAL A 40 -13.06 4.85 2.39
CA VAL A 40 -13.15 5.19 3.81
C VAL A 40 -12.86 3.99 4.72
N ALA A 41 -13.00 2.75 4.23
CA ALA A 41 -12.69 1.57 5.01
C ALA A 41 -11.17 1.45 5.28
N SER A 42 -10.33 2.10 4.48
CA SER A 42 -8.87 2.14 4.64
C SER A 42 -8.43 2.73 5.98
N THR A 43 -9.30 3.47 6.67
CA THR A 43 -9.05 4.05 7.99
C THR A 43 -9.66 3.23 9.13
N SER A 44 -10.32 2.11 8.83
CA SER A 44 -10.91 1.24 9.84
C SER A 44 -9.84 0.72 10.80
N GLY A 45 -10.13 0.83 12.10
CA GLY A 45 -9.22 0.47 13.19
C GLY A 45 -8.09 1.47 13.46
N LEU A 46 -8.08 2.63 12.81
CA LEU A 46 -7.13 3.71 13.09
C LEU A 46 -7.76 4.78 13.99
N ARG A 47 -6.93 5.49 14.75
CA ARG A 47 -7.32 6.74 15.40
C ARG A 47 -7.09 7.93 14.48
N PRO A 48 -8.00 8.92 14.41
CA PRO A 48 -7.74 10.15 13.69
C PRO A 48 -6.48 10.85 14.20
N LEU A 49 -5.76 11.52 13.30
CA LEU A 49 -4.62 12.34 13.68
C LEU A 49 -5.10 13.53 14.54
N PRO A 50 -4.39 13.89 15.62
CA PRO A 50 -4.73 15.06 16.41
C PRO A 50 -4.58 16.33 15.55
N GLY A 51 -5.67 17.12 15.44
CA GLY A 51 -5.68 18.37 14.69
C GLY A 51 -6.84 18.45 13.68
N PRO A 52 -6.67 18.01 12.43
CA PRO A 52 -7.74 18.03 11.43
C PRO A 52 -8.91 17.13 11.86
N LYS A 53 -10.15 17.54 11.55
CA LYS A 53 -11.34 16.69 11.74
C LYS A 53 -11.30 15.52 10.74
N GLY A 54 -10.63 14.42 11.12
CA GLY A 54 -10.63 13.16 10.35
C GLY A 54 -9.25 12.73 9.86
N PHE A 55 -9.24 11.88 8.83
CA PHE A 55 -8.01 11.33 8.24
C PHE A 55 -7.59 12.12 7.00
N PRO A 56 -6.28 12.31 6.76
CA PRO A 56 -5.77 12.81 5.48
C PRO A 56 -6.29 11.98 4.31
N TRP A 57 -6.54 12.60 3.16
CA TRP A 57 -6.99 11.88 1.96
C TRP A 57 -6.03 10.79 1.51
N THR A 58 -4.74 10.91 1.81
CA THR A 58 -3.76 9.85 1.55
C THR A 58 -4.11 8.53 2.27
N LEU A 59 -4.76 8.59 3.43
CA LEU A 59 -5.21 7.42 4.17
C LEU A 59 -6.53 6.83 3.68
N THR A 60 -7.32 7.59 2.91
CA THR A 60 -8.59 7.12 2.35
C THR A 60 -8.45 6.72 0.89
N ASP A 61 -7.54 7.33 0.14
CA ASP A 61 -7.57 7.27 -1.32
C ASP A 61 -6.38 6.47 -1.90
N HIS A 62 -5.32 6.25 -1.14
CA HIS A 62 -4.08 5.67 -1.68
C HIS A 62 -4.01 4.14 -1.51
N LEU A 63 -3.31 3.52 -2.46
CA LEU A 63 -3.20 2.07 -2.56
C LEU A 63 -2.51 1.45 -1.33
N GLU A 64 -1.51 2.13 -0.78
CA GLU A 64 -0.76 1.72 0.41
C GLU A 64 -1.68 1.63 1.63
N ALA A 65 -2.65 2.55 1.75
CA ALA A 65 -3.61 2.55 2.84
C ALA A 65 -4.59 1.37 2.75
N ILE A 66 -5.04 1.04 1.53
CA ILE A 66 -5.86 -0.16 1.26
C ILE A 66 -5.09 -1.43 1.66
N VAL A 67 -3.82 -1.54 1.27
CA VAL A 67 -2.99 -2.71 1.61
C VAL A 67 -2.77 -2.79 3.12
N ALA A 68 -2.47 -1.67 3.78
CA ALA A 68 -2.32 -1.65 5.23
C ALA A 68 -3.62 -2.04 5.96
N GLN A 69 -4.78 -1.64 5.44
CA GLN A 69 -6.08 -2.08 5.96
C GLN A 69 -6.24 -3.60 5.88
N GLU A 70 -5.89 -4.21 4.75
CA GLU A 70 -5.91 -5.68 4.61
C GLU A 70 -4.97 -6.35 5.61
N MET A 71 -3.79 -5.77 5.85
CA MET A 71 -2.84 -6.25 6.87
C MET A 71 -3.37 -6.14 8.30
N ARG A 72 -4.35 -5.27 8.57
CA ARG A 72 -4.97 -5.11 9.89
C ARG A 72 -6.12 -6.11 10.16
N LYS A 73 -6.57 -6.85 9.15
CA LYS A 73 -7.64 -7.83 9.33
C LYS A 73 -7.19 -9.00 10.23
N PRO A 74 -8.12 -9.65 10.96
CA PRO A 74 -7.80 -10.85 11.72
C PRO A 74 -7.13 -11.92 10.85
N ASN A 75 -6.06 -12.53 11.34
CA ASN A 75 -5.27 -13.56 10.65
C ASN A 75 -4.61 -13.11 9.33
N ALA A 76 -4.54 -11.79 9.08
CA ALA A 76 -3.82 -11.27 7.94
C ALA A 76 -2.30 -11.56 8.04
N PRO A 77 -1.61 -11.72 6.90
CA PRO A 77 -0.17 -11.93 6.89
C PRO A 77 0.57 -10.73 7.47
N ARG A 78 1.60 -11.03 8.27
CA ARG A 78 2.48 -10.01 8.86
C ARG A 78 3.52 -9.48 7.88
N GLU A 79 3.77 -10.21 6.81
CA GLU A 79 4.72 -9.82 5.78
C GLU A 79 4.03 -9.80 4.43
N VAL A 80 4.02 -8.63 3.80
CA VAL A 80 3.32 -8.39 2.54
C VAL A 80 4.25 -7.74 1.55
N VAL A 81 4.16 -8.19 0.29
CA VAL A 81 4.81 -7.59 -0.86
C VAL A 81 3.73 -6.94 -1.72
N LEU A 82 3.83 -5.63 -1.93
CA LEU A 82 3.01 -4.87 -2.87
C LEU A 82 3.77 -4.63 -4.16
N VAL A 83 3.17 -4.98 -5.30
CA VAL A 83 3.62 -4.53 -6.62
C VAL A 83 2.65 -3.44 -7.10
N SER A 84 3.16 -2.24 -7.33
CA SER A 84 2.39 -1.07 -7.77
C SER A 84 2.80 -0.63 -9.18
N ASN A 85 1.88 -0.04 -9.94
CA ASN A 85 2.18 0.58 -11.23
C ASN A 85 2.62 2.05 -11.12
N ASN A 86 2.70 2.59 -9.90
CA ASN A 86 3.11 3.95 -9.63
C ASN A 86 3.84 4.05 -8.28
N GLU A 87 4.74 5.02 -8.16
CA GLU A 87 5.39 5.31 -6.88
C GLU A 87 4.39 5.89 -5.85
N PRO A 88 4.52 5.52 -4.57
CA PRO A 88 3.85 6.21 -3.47
C PRO A 88 4.12 7.71 -3.51
N CYS A 89 3.14 8.51 -3.12
CA CYS A 89 3.35 9.95 -3.03
C CYS A 89 4.37 10.30 -1.92
N VAL A 90 5.18 11.33 -2.19
CA VAL A 90 6.21 11.88 -1.28
C VAL A 90 5.82 13.24 -0.68
N GLY A 91 4.55 13.65 -0.83
CA GLY A 91 4.08 15.00 -0.53
C GLY A 91 3.94 15.29 0.98
N ASP A 92 4.54 16.38 1.44
CA ASP A 92 4.43 16.87 2.82
C ASP A 92 3.00 17.41 3.09
N PRO A 93 2.39 17.18 4.27
CA PRO A 93 2.91 16.47 5.45
C PRO A 93 2.55 14.96 5.54
N TYR A 94 1.76 14.42 4.61
CA TYR A 94 1.17 13.07 4.74
C TYR A 94 1.47 12.12 3.58
N GLY A 95 2.67 12.23 3.02
CA GLY A 95 3.19 11.31 2.01
C GLY A 95 3.12 9.87 2.49
N CYS A 96 2.77 8.95 1.60
CA CYS A 96 2.65 7.53 1.93
C CYS A 96 3.99 6.96 2.40
N ASP A 97 5.12 7.52 1.96
CA ASP A 97 6.46 7.19 2.45
C ASP A 97 6.64 7.40 3.97
N ARG A 98 5.95 8.40 4.54
CA ARG A 98 6.00 8.71 5.97
C ARG A 98 4.88 8.01 6.74
N VAL A 99 3.66 8.08 6.22
CA VAL A 99 2.46 7.61 6.93
C VAL A 99 2.33 6.09 6.91
N ALA A 100 2.83 5.40 5.87
CA ALA A 100 2.68 3.94 5.75
C ALA A 100 3.14 3.18 7.01
N ARG A 101 4.27 3.60 7.62
CA ARG A 101 4.81 2.95 8.83
C ARG A 101 3.89 3.04 10.05
N HIS A 102 2.99 4.01 10.09
CA HIS A 102 2.08 4.22 11.21
C HIS A 102 0.79 3.42 11.08
N ILE A 103 0.33 3.20 9.85
CA ILE A 103 -0.90 2.46 9.54
C ILE A 103 -0.67 0.96 9.34
N ILE A 104 0.57 0.52 9.08
CA ILE A 104 0.92 -0.90 9.06
C ILE A 104 0.90 -1.45 10.50
N PRO A 105 0.29 -2.63 10.75
CA PRO A 105 0.25 -3.21 12.10
C PRO A 105 1.64 -3.39 12.70
N GLN A 106 1.75 -3.19 14.02
CA GLN A 106 3.00 -3.34 14.75
C GLN A 106 3.64 -4.71 14.47
N GLY A 107 4.96 -4.70 14.22
CA GLY A 107 5.73 -5.92 13.93
C GLY A 107 5.45 -6.54 12.56
N SER A 108 4.70 -5.85 11.70
CA SER A 108 4.42 -6.28 10.33
C SER A 108 5.32 -5.52 9.35
N ARG A 109 5.51 -6.06 8.15
CA ARG A 109 6.42 -5.55 7.12
C ARG A 109 5.71 -5.46 5.78
N LEU A 110 5.80 -4.29 5.14
CA LEU A 110 5.33 -4.05 3.78
C LEU A 110 6.52 -3.74 2.87
N THR A 111 6.76 -4.58 1.86
CA THR A 111 7.77 -4.33 0.84
C THR A 111 7.09 -3.84 -0.43
N ILE A 112 7.51 -2.70 -0.98
CA ILE A 112 6.90 -2.12 -2.18
C ILE A 112 7.86 -2.25 -3.37
N TYR A 113 7.37 -2.87 -4.44
CA TYR A 113 7.99 -2.91 -5.75
C TYR A 113 7.17 -2.07 -6.73
N ILE A 114 7.85 -1.37 -7.62
CA ILE A 114 7.23 -0.56 -8.67
C ILE A 114 7.44 -1.27 -10.00
N ARG A 115 6.40 -1.34 -10.83
CA ARG A 115 6.51 -1.79 -12.22
C ARG A 115 7.57 -0.95 -12.93
N ASP A 116 8.55 -1.65 -13.48
CA ASP A 116 9.66 -1.03 -14.19
C ASP A 116 9.99 -1.91 -15.41
N PRO A 117 9.49 -1.54 -16.61
CA PRO A 117 9.69 -2.35 -17.81
C PRO A 117 11.15 -2.40 -18.27
N GLU A 118 11.99 -1.46 -17.84
CA GLU A 118 13.41 -1.38 -18.20
C GLU A 118 14.26 -2.43 -17.44
N THR A 119 13.72 -2.96 -16.34
CA THR A 119 14.41 -3.99 -15.55
C THR A 119 14.12 -5.40 -16.07
N THR A 120 15.10 -6.30 -15.92
CA THR A 120 14.89 -7.74 -16.20
C THR A 120 13.81 -8.35 -15.30
N ALA A 121 13.61 -7.85 -14.09
CA ALA A 121 12.53 -8.33 -13.22
C ALA A 121 11.14 -7.81 -13.61
N GLY A 122 11.05 -6.76 -14.46
CA GLY A 122 9.82 -6.03 -14.76
C GLY A 122 9.32 -5.18 -13.58
N VAL A 123 10.12 -5.10 -12.51
CA VAL A 123 9.88 -4.35 -11.29
C VAL A 123 11.20 -3.90 -10.68
N ARG A 124 11.18 -2.80 -9.93
CA ARG A 124 12.27 -2.38 -9.05
C ARG A 124 11.79 -2.27 -7.61
N LEU A 125 12.66 -2.54 -6.65
CA LEU A 125 12.37 -2.30 -5.23
C LEU A 125 12.31 -0.79 -5.00
N LEU A 126 11.24 -0.32 -4.38
CA LEU A 126 11.19 1.04 -3.83
C LEU A 126 11.75 1.06 -2.41
N GLY A 127 11.25 0.15 -1.57
CA GLY A 127 11.62 0.11 -0.16
C GLY A 127 10.78 -0.84 0.66
N THR A 128 11.14 -0.92 1.94
CA THR A 128 10.48 -1.75 2.93
C THR A 128 10.09 -0.90 4.13
N TYR A 129 8.86 -1.05 4.58
CA TYR A 129 8.26 -0.32 5.69
C TYR A 129 7.94 -1.28 6.82
N GLU A 130 8.48 -0.99 8.01
CA GLU A 130 8.15 -1.70 9.23
C GLU A 130 7.02 -0.96 9.96
N GLY A 131 5.98 -1.72 10.31
CA GLY A 131 4.83 -1.23 11.02
C GLY A 131 5.15 -0.92 12.47
N THR A 132 4.90 0.32 12.86
CA THR A 132 5.00 0.78 14.24
C THR A 132 3.69 0.60 15.00
N GLY A 133 2.56 0.51 14.28
CA GLY A 133 1.21 0.46 14.85
C GLY A 133 0.80 1.70 15.65
N LYS A 134 1.57 2.80 15.61
CA LYS A 134 1.35 3.97 16.47
C LYS A 134 0.03 4.72 16.24
N GLU A 135 -0.66 4.45 15.14
CA GLU A 135 -2.00 5.00 14.84
C GLU A 135 -3.13 3.95 14.97
N ILE A 136 -2.77 2.71 15.32
CA ILE A 136 -3.69 1.62 15.69
C ILE A 136 -3.64 1.50 17.20
N ALA A 137 -4.45 2.29 17.91
CA ALA A 137 -4.67 2.09 19.33
C ALA A 137 -6.15 2.20 19.65
#